data_AF-A0A1J4S467-F1
#
_entry.id   AF-A0A1J4S467-F1
#
_cell.length_a   1.000
_cell.length_b   1.000
_cell.length_c   1.000
_cell.angle_alpha   90.00
_cell.angle_beta   90.00
_cell.angle_gamma   90.00
#
_symmetry.space_group_name_H-M   'P 1'
#
loop_
_entity.id
_entity.type
_entity.pdbx_description
1 polymer ?
#
loop_
_entity_poly.entity_id
_entity_poly.type
_entity_poly.pdbx_seq_one_letter_code
_entity_poly.pdbx_strand_id
1 'polypeptide(L)'
;MYKGETIDTTLERIARAELGLTIDPRDKILVGQFTRKFKIELNRQDLSTAYLINLTTTQGIRLNAGHFSEYTQVTKAVLRPTGSMYAYYFKKYQELSKGNFHGKV
;
A
#
# COMPACT_ATOMS: atom_id res chain seq x y z
N MET A 1 3.17 8.04 9.61
CA MET A 1 4.63 8.25 9.69
C MET A 1 4.94 8.83 11.05
N TYR A 2 5.89 8.27 11.79
CA TYR A 2 6.30 8.85 13.07
C TYR A 2 7.20 10.07 12.87
N LYS A 3 7.28 10.95 13.87
CA LYS A 3 8.17 12.12 13.81
C LYS A 3 9.62 11.64 13.68
N GLY A 4 10.33 12.13 12.67
CA GLY A 4 11.71 11.73 12.37
C GLY A 4 11.84 10.52 11.45
N GLU A 5 10.75 9.87 11.05
CA GLU A 5 10.80 8.85 10.00
C GLU A 5 10.89 9.49 8.62
N THR A 6 11.65 8.82 7.74
CA THR A 6 11.56 9.01 6.29
C THR A 6 10.48 8.10 5.71
N ILE A 7 10.02 8.41 4.50
CA ILE A 7 9.09 7.54 3.76
C ILE A 7 9.61 6.11 3.68
N ASP A 8 10.90 5.95 3.38
CA ASP A 8 11.56 4.65 3.18
C ASP A 8 11.53 3.83 4.46
N THR A 9 11.97 4.44 5.57
CA THR A 9 11.93 3.79 6.89
C THR A 9 10.50 3.48 7.34
N THR A 10 9.52 4.31 6.98
CA THR A 10 8.10 4.04 7.25
C THR A 10 7.60 2.83 6.47
N LEU A 11 7.93 2.75 5.17
CA LEU A 11 7.52 1.63 4.32
C LEU A 11 8.11 0.32 4.81
N GLU A 12 9.41 0.30 5.11
CA GLU A 12 10.10 -0.87 5.67
C GLU A 12 9.47 -1.33 6.99
N ARG A 13 9.23 -0.39 7.91
CA ARG A 13 8.60 -0.70 9.20
C ARG A 13 7.20 -1.29 9.01
N ILE A 14 6.36 -0.67 8.19
CA ILE A 14 4.99 -1.15 7.95
C ILE A 14 5.02 -2.52 7.28
N ALA A 15 5.83 -2.73 6.24
CA ALA A 15 5.94 -4.01 5.55
C ALA A 15 6.35 -5.14 6.51
N ARG A 16 7.34 -4.87 7.38
CA ARG A 16 7.80 -5.85 8.38
C ARG A 16 6.75 -6.10 9.47
N ALA A 17 6.17 -5.03 10.03
CA ALA A 17 5.24 -5.13 11.15
C ALA A 17 3.91 -5.77 10.74
N GLU A 18 3.41 -5.43 9.56
CA GLU A 18 2.06 -5.82 9.13
C GLU A 18 2.03 -7.10 8.29
N LEU A 19 3.08 -7.34 7.50
CA LEU A 19 3.12 -8.44 6.51
C LEU A 19 4.32 -9.37 6.70
N GLY A 20 5.21 -9.09 7.65
CA GLY A 20 6.45 -9.86 7.85
C GLY A 20 7.44 -9.75 6.71
N LEU A 21 7.27 -8.78 5.81
CA LEU A 21 8.08 -8.64 4.60
C LEU A 21 9.31 -7.77 4.84
N THR A 22 10.43 -8.16 4.24
CA THR A 22 11.60 -7.31 4.04
C THR A 22 11.58 -6.80 2.61
N ILE A 23 11.53 -5.47 2.45
CA ILE A 23 11.41 -4.78 1.18
C ILE A 23 12.60 -3.84 0.96
N ASP A 24 12.85 -3.47 -0.31
CA ASP A 24 13.77 -2.40 -0.68
C ASP A 24 12.94 -1.21 -1.23
N PRO A 25 12.84 -0.09 -0.50
CA PRO A 25 12.01 1.03 -0.91
C PRO A 25 12.72 1.99 -1.89
N ARG A 26 13.98 1.75 -2.27
CA ARG A 26 14.75 2.69 -3.10
C ARG A 26 14.11 2.93 -4.47
N ASP A 27 13.62 1.86 -5.09
CA ASP A 27 12.96 1.88 -6.41
C ASP A 27 11.43 1.93 -6.33
N LYS A 28 10.89 2.44 -5.22
CA LYS A 28 9.45 2.63 -5.05
C LYS A 28 8.89 3.62 -6.07
N ILE A 29 7.67 3.38 -6.51
CA ILE A 29 6.97 4.25 -7.47
C ILE A 29 5.79 4.90 -6.78
N LEU A 30 5.69 6.23 -6.85
CA LEU A 30 4.53 6.94 -6.33
C LEU A 30 3.28 6.57 -7.14
N VAL A 31 2.28 6.01 -6.48
CA VAL A 31 0.98 5.66 -7.08
C VAL A 31 0.02 6.86 -7.01
N GLY A 32 0.03 7.58 -5.89
CA GLY A 32 -0.78 8.78 -5.72
C GLY A 32 -1.04 9.12 -4.25
N GLN A 33 -1.77 10.20 -4.06
CA GLN A 33 -2.16 10.71 -2.74
C GLN A 33 -3.67 10.80 -2.62
N PHE A 34 -4.20 10.40 -1.48
CA PHE A 34 -5.63 10.43 -1.18
C PHE A 34 -5.87 11.16 0.14
N THR A 35 -6.69 12.20 0.09
CA THR A 35 -7.12 12.94 1.27
C THR A 35 -8.54 12.54 1.67
N ARG A 36 -8.75 12.24 2.95
CA ARG A 36 -10.08 11.98 3.50
C ARG A 36 -10.29 12.75 4.79
N LYS A 37 -11.48 13.36 4.91
CA LYS A 37 -11.95 13.92 6.18
C LYS A 37 -12.88 12.92 6.86
N PHE A 38 -12.56 12.57 8.10
CA PHE A 38 -13.36 11.71 8.96
C PHE A 38 -14.18 12.59 9.90
N LYS A 39 -15.50 12.65 9.69
CA LYS A 39 -16.39 13.47 10.52
C LYS A 39 -16.52 12.95 11.96
N ILE A 40 -16.43 11.64 12.14
CA ILE A 40 -16.69 10.94 13.41
C ILE A 40 -15.48 10.86 14.34
N GLU A 41 -14.27 11.10 13.83
CA GLU A 41 -13.03 11.05 14.61
C GLU A 41 -12.48 12.47 14.76
N LEU A 42 -13.15 13.33 15.52
CA LEU A 42 -12.69 14.69 15.83
C LEU A 42 -12.36 15.55 14.59
N ASN A 43 -13.10 15.40 13.48
CA ASN A 43 -12.82 16.07 12.21
C ASN A 43 -11.40 15.79 11.66
N ARG A 44 -10.79 14.65 12.02
CA ARG A 44 -9.48 14.24 11.54
C ARG A 44 -9.44 14.26 10.01
N GLN A 45 -8.35 14.78 9.47
CA GLN A 45 -8.05 14.74 8.05
C GLN A 45 -6.77 13.95 7.85
N ASP A 46 -6.88 12.87 7.08
CA ASP A 46 -5.73 12.05 6.75
C ASP A 46 -5.28 12.35 5.32
N LEU A 47 -3.97 12.49 5.14
CA LEU A 47 -3.30 12.41 3.85
C LEU A 47 -2.62 11.05 3.76
N SER A 48 -3.16 10.18 2.93
CA SER A 48 -2.57 8.88 2.63
C SER A 48 -1.77 8.99 1.34
N THR A 49 -0.58 8.40 1.33
CA THR A 49 0.27 8.32 0.13
C THR A 49 0.55 6.86 -0.18
N ALA A 50 0.33 6.44 -1.42
CA ALA A 50 0.55 5.07 -1.86
C ALA A 50 1.81 4.97 -2.72
N TYR A 51 2.60 3.93 -2.46
CA TYR A 51 3.78 3.55 -3.23
C TYR A 51 3.65 2.11 -3.72
N LEU A 52 4.09 1.86 -4.95
CA LEU A 52 4.27 0.52 -5.51
C LEU A 52 5.72 0.09 -5.26
N ILE A 53 5.89 -1.14 -4.78
CA ILE A 53 7.19 -1.73 -4.49
C ILE A 53 7.21 -3.13 -5.08
N ASN A 54 8.20 -3.41 -5.91
CA ASN A 54 8.41 -4.75 -6.47
C ASN A 54 9.14 -5.60 -5.44
N LEU A 55 8.57 -6.77 -5.13
CA LEU A 55 9.22 -7.73 -4.25
C LEU A 55 10.22 -8.55 -5.07
N THR A 56 11.47 -8.61 -4.63
CA THR A 56 12.54 -9.36 -5.30
C THR A 56 12.59 -10.84 -4.91
N THR A 57 11.71 -11.29 -4.01
CA THR A 57 11.81 -12.58 -3.34
C THR A 57 10.44 -13.26 -3.22
N THR A 58 10.44 -14.59 -3.17
CA THR A 58 9.27 -15.41 -2.85
C THR A 58 8.99 -15.46 -1.33
N GLN A 59 9.14 -14.33 -0.64
CA GLN A 59 8.84 -14.26 0.79
C GLN A 59 7.35 -14.58 1.02
N GLY A 60 7.08 -15.48 1.96
CA GLY A 60 5.71 -15.72 2.41
C GLY A 60 5.18 -14.52 3.19
N ILE A 61 3.92 -14.16 2.98
CA ILE A 61 3.26 -13.11 3.76
C ILE A 61 2.88 -13.67 5.13
N ARG A 62 3.32 -12.99 6.20
CA ARG A 62 2.91 -13.27 7.58
C ARG A 62 2.12 -12.09 8.12
N LEU A 63 0.79 -12.21 8.10
CA LEU A 63 -0.10 -11.16 8.57
C LEU A 63 0.06 -10.89 10.06
N ASN A 64 -0.01 -9.61 10.43
CA ASN A 64 -0.26 -9.20 11.80
C ASN A 64 -1.71 -9.54 12.20
N ALA A 65 -1.87 -10.60 13.00
CA ALA A 65 -3.18 -11.09 13.43
C ALA A 65 -3.98 -10.09 14.30
N GLY A 66 -3.32 -9.05 14.85
CA GLY A 66 -4.01 -7.97 15.56
C GLY A 66 -4.72 -6.97 14.64
N HIS A 67 -4.33 -6.90 13.36
CA HIS A 67 -4.85 -5.94 12.39
C HIS A 67 -5.58 -6.60 11.21
N PHE A 68 -5.19 -7.82 10.83
CA PHE A 68 -5.72 -8.52 9.66
C PHE A 68 -6.14 -9.94 10.00
N SER A 69 -7.32 -10.34 9.54
CA SER A 69 -7.82 -11.71 9.63
C SER A 69 -7.48 -12.55 8.40
N GLU A 70 -7.37 -11.90 7.23
CA GLU A 70 -7.14 -12.54 5.94
C GLU A 70 -6.48 -11.57 4.96
N TYR A 71 -5.92 -12.12 3.88
CA TYR A 71 -5.49 -11.32 2.73
C TYR A 71 -5.83 -12.04 1.43
N THR A 72 -6.03 -11.26 0.38
CA THR A 72 -6.21 -11.77 -0.98
C THR A 72 -5.25 -11.03 -1.91
N GLN A 73 -4.54 -11.78 -2.75
CA GLN A 73 -3.76 -11.18 -3.84
C GLN A 73 -4.69 -10.83 -5.00
N VAL A 74 -4.76 -9.55 -5.35
CA VAL A 74 -5.61 -9.04 -6.44
C VAL A 74 -4.77 -8.76 -7.67
N THR A 75 -5.03 -9.48 -8.77
CA THR A 75 -4.25 -9.34 -10.01
C THR A 75 -5.02 -8.67 -11.15
N LYS A 76 -6.36 -8.66 -11.12
CA LYS A 76 -7.18 -8.19 -12.25
C LYS A 76 -8.17 -7.07 -11.91
N ALA A 77 -8.91 -7.18 -10.81
CA ALA A 77 -9.98 -6.25 -10.48
C ALA A 77 -10.15 -6.05 -8.97
N VAL A 78 -10.52 -4.84 -8.56
CA VAL A 78 -10.86 -4.51 -7.17
C VAL A 78 -12.04 -5.38 -6.71
N LEU A 79 -11.85 -6.16 -5.66
CA LEU A 79 -12.94 -6.93 -5.03
C LEU A 79 -13.91 -5.99 -4.31
N ARG A 80 -15.20 -6.31 -4.26
CA ARG A 80 -16.19 -5.52 -3.51
C ARG A 80 -16.69 -6.32 -2.30
N PRO A 81 -16.89 -5.69 -1.14
CA PRO A 81 -16.72 -4.26 -0.86
C PRO A 81 -15.24 -3.85 -0.64
N THR A 82 -14.79 -2.76 -1.27
CA THR A 82 -13.46 -2.15 -1.02
C THR A 82 -13.63 -0.66 -0.71
N GLY A 83 -12.88 -0.17 0.28
CA GLY A 83 -12.89 1.25 0.67
C GLY A 83 -12.43 2.18 -0.46
N SER A 84 -12.97 3.40 -0.50
CA SER A 84 -12.74 4.37 -1.58
C SER A 84 -11.25 4.68 -1.83
N MET A 85 -10.45 4.74 -0.77
CA MET A 85 -9.00 4.96 -0.85
C MET A 85 -8.29 3.83 -1.62
N TYR A 86 -8.57 2.57 -1.27
CA TYR A 86 -7.95 1.42 -1.92
C TYR A 86 -8.42 1.27 -3.37
N ALA A 87 -9.71 1.52 -3.65
CA ALA A 87 -10.23 1.55 -5.02
C ALA A 87 -9.55 2.64 -5.87
N TYR A 88 -9.31 3.82 -5.29
CA TYR A 88 -8.57 4.90 -5.94
C TYR A 88 -7.13 4.48 -6.27
N TYR A 89 -6.39 3.92 -5.31
CA TYR A 89 -5.02 3.50 -5.55
C TYR A 89 -4.90 2.35 -6.55
N PHE A 90 -5.82 1.39 -6.53
CA PHE A 90 -5.81 0.31 -7.51
C PHE A 90 -6.05 0.82 -8.93
N LYS A 91 -6.97 1.79 -9.11
CA LYS A 91 -7.17 2.44 -10.41
C LYS A 91 -5.89 3.16 -10.86
N LYS A 92 -5.23 3.90 -9.96
CA LYS A 92 -3.94 4.56 -10.26
C LYS A 92 -2.85 3.58 -10.63
N TYR A 93 -2.75 2.46 -9.92
CA TYR A 93 -1.86 1.37 -10.26
C TYR A 93 -2.14 0.83 -11.68
N GLN A 94 -3.40 0.55 -12.02
CA GLN A 94 -3.77 0.09 -13.36
C GLN A 94 -3.43 1.11 -14.47
N GLU A 95 -3.59 2.40 -14.19
CA GLU A 95 -3.18 3.48 -15.10
C GLU A 95 -1.66 3.45 -15.33
N LEU A 96 -0.86 3.30 -14.26
CA LEU A 96 0.59 3.15 -14.36
C LEU A 96 0.99 1.88 -15.13
N SER A 97 0.30 0.76 -14.92
CA SER A 97 0.63 -0.51 -15.57
C SER A 97 0.36 -0.52 -17.08
N LYS A 98 -0.65 0.22 -17.55
CA LYS A 98 -0.98 0.34 -18.98
C LYS A 98 0.03 1.17 -19.77
N GLY A 99 0.83 2.01 -19.09
CA GLY A 99 1.80 2.92 -19.71
C GLY A 99 3.21 2.33 -19.93
N ASN A 100 3.36 1.02 -20.17
CA ASN A 100 4.63 0.27 -20.25
C ASN A 100 5.29 -0.06 -18.89
N PHE A 101 4.53 -0.49 -17.88
CA PHE A 101 5.15 -1.14 -16.73
C PHE A 101 5.34 -2.64 -16.99
N HIS A 102 6.53 -3.04 -17.45
CA HIS A 102 6.97 -4.44 -17.45
C HIS A 102 7.54 -4.82 -16.08
N GLY A 103 6.74 -4.67 -15.03
CA GLY A 103 7.04 -5.30 -13.75
C GLY A 103 6.95 -6.82 -13.95
N LYS A 104 8.09 -7.51 -13.95
CA LYS A 104 8.11 -8.98 -13.97
C LYS A 104 7.31 -9.48 -12.77
N VAL A 105 6.23 -10.19 -13.06
CA VAL A 105 5.52 -11.04 -12.10
C VAL A 105 6.35 -12.30 -11.88
#